data_AF-A0A7W0FUQ3-F1
#
_entry.id   AF-A0A7W0FUQ3-F1
#
_cell.length_a   1.000
_cell.length_b   1.000
_cell.length_c   1.000
_cell.angle_alpha   90.00
_cell.angle_beta   90.00
_cell.angle_gamma   90.00
#
_symmetry.space_group_name_H-M   'P 1'
#
loop_
_entity.id
_entity.type
_entity.pdbx_description
1 polymer ?
#
loop_
_entity_poly.entity_id
_entity_poly.type
_entity_poly.pdbx_seq_one_letter_code
_entity_poly.pdbx_strand_id
1 'polypeptide(L)'
;MLFTSEAADYKERWKNPFDPQADIVNIKEQYVKVLNYLLSDMALFCGIAKTNTLDIIDALVIQKVFTPESGFLLKESVAAIYKIRIRLHLHYKEQREEASCLQFSSFATLSPEELSALEKCYWLVLHPLYTCLRNVVDPLRRSDFKEVFRDVDLVEIAFQENLSLKSEPLIKLITSHLCLIQAPSEVHVRYFSTLSSGPHDLRERYLEIIEKMNSTVFQMLLQIPNRTGLRPIFLRNFQKLKEKLYEITEPLSSQVEGETEVLIEAPHFQKARYLKPCFIKQIMDGENIRSMYDNSAHNVSFINEGLHFKQKPAHPLLEYAIHNLTSRIAGQLTPPSLLIRFDVHTKGGKRSYPLLLSQTIPGENLKDVWQKIQTSPPSPLFTWTLLCSILTKPGGGRLSNYIFDKEQNLHCVNNDLSFVEPVISSSFSRRVYFCCVLFCLFPLETLLDQEVLQHFFFKFPP
;
A
#
# COMPACT_ATOMS: atom_id res chain seq x y z
N MET A 1 -10.06 4.17 -44.46
CA MET A 1 -10.85 5.40 -44.70
C MET A 1 -11.85 5.63 -43.57
N LEU A 2 -12.62 4.61 -43.15
CA LEU A 2 -13.68 4.68 -42.11
C LEU A 2 -13.28 5.10 -40.68
N PHE A 3 -11.99 5.08 -40.31
CA PHE A 3 -11.53 5.40 -38.94
C PHE A 3 -10.58 6.61 -38.89
N THR A 4 -10.13 7.07 -40.06
CA THR A 4 -9.08 8.07 -40.22
C THR A 4 -9.60 9.48 -39.92
N SER A 5 -10.86 9.76 -40.22
CA SER A 5 -11.54 11.03 -39.92
C SER A 5 -11.78 11.19 -38.42
N GLU A 6 -12.23 10.12 -37.76
CA GLU A 6 -12.62 10.09 -36.35
C GLU A 6 -11.37 10.23 -35.47
N ALA A 7 -10.30 9.51 -35.80
CA ALA A 7 -9.03 9.61 -35.09
C ALA A 7 -8.36 10.98 -35.25
N ALA A 8 -8.47 11.60 -36.43
CA ALA A 8 -7.97 12.95 -36.68
C ALA A 8 -8.78 14.02 -35.93
N ASP A 9 -10.12 13.91 -35.94
CA ASP A 9 -11.03 14.82 -35.23
C ASP A 9 -10.79 14.80 -33.71
N TYR A 10 -10.61 13.61 -33.13
CA TYR A 10 -10.22 13.46 -31.73
C TYR A 10 -8.84 14.07 -31.44
N LYS A 11 -7.84 13.85 -32.30
CA LYS A 11 -6.48 14.39 -32.07
C LYS A 11 -6.42 15.93 -32.11
N GLU A 12 -7.26 16.56 -32.93
CA GLU A 12 -7.27 18.02 -33.10
C GLU A 12 -8.18 18.74 -32.11
N ARG A 13 -9.38 18.21 -31.85
CA ARG A 13 -10.40 18.92 -31.04
C ARG A 13 -10.45 18.48 -29.57
N TRP A 14 -9.79 17.38 -29.22
CA TRP A 14 -10.03 16.67 -27.95
C TRP A 14 -8.80 16.41 -27.08
N LYS A 15 -7.74 17.19 -27.23
CA LYS A 15 -6.56 17.05 -26.38
C LYS A 15 -6.87 17.24 -24.88
N ASN A 16 -7.84 18.11 -24.52
CA ASN A 16 -8.22 18.45 -23.14
C ASN A 16 -9.74 18.75 -23.03
N PRO A 17 -10.65 17.77 -23.07
CA PRO A 17 -12.09 18.06 -22.97
C PRO A 17 -12.58 18.45 -21.56
N PHE A 18 -11.72 18.28 -20.57
CA PHE A 18 -11.84 18.87 -19.25
C PHE A 18 -10.75 19.91 -19.05
N ASP A 19 -10.59 20.84 -20.00
CA ASP A 19 -9.93 22.09 -19.62
C ASP A 19 -10.74 22.67 -18.45
N PRO A 20 -10.17 22.79 -17.24
CA PRO A 20 -10.89 23.38 -16.11
C PRO A 20 -11.26 24.85 -16.37
N GLN A 21 -10.70 25.45 -17.43
CA GLN A 21 -11.04 26.79 -17.91
C GLN A 21 -12.11 26.79 -19.01
N ALA A 22 -12.55 25.62 -19.51
CA ALA A 22 -13.70 25.54 -20.39
C ALA A 22 -14.99 25.63 -19.55
N ASP A 23 -15.58 26.82 -19.55
CA ASP A 23 -16.81 27.09 -18.80
C ASP A 23 -18.01 26.24 -19.25
N ILE A 24 -17.99 25.75 -20.50
CA ILE A 24 -19.14 25.11 -21.16
C ILE A 24 -18.73 23.77 -21.80
N VAL A 25 -19.51 22.73 -21.52
CA VAL A 25 -19.40 21.38 -22.09
C VAL A 25 -20.59 21.15 -23.01
N ASN A 26 -20.34 20.72 -24.25
CA ASN A 26 -21.42 20.34 -25.18
C ASN A 26 -21.56 18.83 -25.21
N ILE A 27 -22.58 18.28 -24.54
CA ILE A 27 -22.72 16.83 -24.34
C ILE A 27 -22.84 16.07 -25.66
N LYS A 28 -23.50 16.65 -26.67
CA LYS A 28 -23.69 16.04 -27.99
C LYS A 28 -22.39 15.92 -28.75
N GLU A 29 -21.76 17.06 -28.98
CA GLU A 29 -20.53 17.17 -29.77
C GLU A 29 -19.41 16.46 -29.05
N GLN A 30 -19.41 16.57 -27.72
CA GLN A 30 -18.36 15.98 -26.93
C GLN A 30 -18.61 14.47 -26.77
N TYR A 31 -19.61 14.04 -26.03
CA TYR A 31 -19.67 12.63 -25.63
C TYR A 31 -20.41 11.75 -26.64
N VAL A 32 -21.58 12.22 -27.10
CA VAL A 32 -22.49 11.39 -27.91
C VAL A 32 -21.90 11.07 -29.27
N LYS A 33 -21.50 12.09 -30.04
CA LYS A 33 -21.02 11.87 -31.41
C LYS A 33 -19.78 11.00 -31.43
N VAL A 34 -18.80 11.34 -30.59
CA VAL A 34 -17.51 10.65 -30.52
C VAL A 34 -17.71 9.17 -30.14
N LEU A 35 -18.54 8.88 -29.14
CA LEU A 35 -18.79 7.49 -28.73
C LEU A 35 -19.67 6.72 -29.73
N ASN A 36 -20.82 7.28 -30.11
CA ASN A 36 -21.80 6.56 -30.90
C ASN A 36 -21.35 6.35 -32.34
N TYR A 37 -20.67 7.32 -32.95
CA TYR A 37 -20.19 7.16 -34.33
C TYR A 37 -19.13 6.08 -34.39
N LEU A 38 -18.14 6.13 -33.49
CA LEU A 38 -17.10 5.10 -33.44
C LEU A 38 -17.69 3.71 -33.19
N LEU A 39 -18.62 3.55 -32.26
CA LEU A 39 -19.28 2.25 -32.04
C LEU A 39 -20.08 1.78 -33.27
N SER A 40 -20.71 2.70 -34.00
CA SER A 40 -21.44 2.38 -35.24
C SER A 40 -20.49 1.95 -36.36
N ASP A 41 -19.35 2.62 -36.51
CA ASP A 41 -18.33 2.28 -37.50
C ASP A 41 -17.67 0.93 -37.17
N MET A 42 -17.42 0.67 -35.88
CA MET A 42 -16.97 -0.65 -35.41
C MET A 42 -18.02 -1.74 -35.69
N ALA A 43 -19.30 -1.46 -35.45
CA ALA A 43 -20.39 -2.38 -35.76
C ALA A 43 -20.44 -2.72 -37.25
N LEU A 44 -20.34 -1.70 -38.11
CA LEU A 44 -20.30 -1.86 -39.56
C LEU A 44 -19.10 -2.71 -39.99
N PHE A 45 -17.90 -2.41 -39.46
CA PHE A 45 -16.69 -3.17 -39.74
C PHE A 45 -16.80 -4.64 -39.32
N CYS A 46 -17.43 -4.90 -38.18
CA CYS A 46 -17.65 -6.24 -37.64
C CYS A 46 -18.89 -6.95 -38.22
N GLY A 47 -19.60 -6.34 -39.18
CA GLY A 47 -20.79 -6.92 -39.81
C GLY A 47 -21.99 -7.08 -38.86
N ILE A 48 -22.09 -6.22 -37.84
CA ILE A 48 -23.16 -6.23 -36.85
C ILE A 48 -24.36 -5.43 -37.38
N ALA A 49 -25.51 -6.10 -37.55
CA ALA A 49 -26.74 -5.50 -38.06
C ALA A 49 -27.59 -4.77 -37.00
N LYS A 50 -27.11 -4.65 -35.76
CA LYS A 50 -27.80 -3.96 -34.67
C LYS A 50 -27.68 -2.44 -34.84
N THR A 51 -28.74 -1.71 -34.51
CA THR A 51 -28.81 -0.24 -34.70
C THR A 51 -28.90 0.53 -33.39
N ASN A 52 -29.29 -0.12 -32.29
CA ASN A 52 -29.26 0.46 -30.95
C ASN A 52 -27.85 0.38 -30.36
N THR A 53 -27.35 1.47 -29.75
CA THR A 53 -25.98 1.53 -29.20
C THR A 53 -25.71 0.45 -28.14
N LEU A 54 -26.67 0.14 -27.26
CA LEU A 54 -26.48 -0.87 -26.22
C LEU A 54 -26.40 -2.28 -26.84
N ASP A 55 -27.26 -2.58 -27.80
CA ASP A 55 -27.23 -3.84 -28.56
C ASP A 55 -25.93 -4.00 -29.37
N ILE A 56 -25.41 -2.89 -29.92
CA ILE A 56 -24.12 -2.86 -30.60
C ILE A 56 -23.01 -3.23 -29.63
N ILE A 57 -22.99 -2.63 -28.43
CA ILE A 57 -21.98 -2.95 -27.41
C ILE A 57 -22.04 -4.43 -27.04
N ASP A 58 -23.24 -4.98 -26.78
CA ASP A 58 -23.39 -6.40 -26.45
C ASP A 58 -22.91 -7.30 -27.59
N ALA A 59 -23.23 -6.97 -28.84
CA ALA A 59 -22.74 -7.71 -30.01
C ALA A 59 -21.21 -7.64 -30.16
N LEU A 60 -20.59 -6.48 -29.89
CA LEU A 60 -19.14 -6.32 -29.91
C LEU A 60 -18.46 -7.13 -28.80
N VAL A 61 -19.04 -7.23 -27.61
CA VAL A 61 -18.55 -8.11 -26.54
C VAL A 61 -18.67 -9.59 -26.93
N ILE A 62 -19.81 -10.00 -27.51
CA ILE A 62 -20.01 -11.38 -27.99
C ILE A 62 -18.97 -11.75 -29.06
N GLN A 63 -18.62 -10.81 -29.94
CA GLN A 63 -17.57 -10.98 -30.95
C GLN A 63 -16.14 -10.84 -30.39
N LYS A 64 -15.97 -10.74 -29.06
CA LYS A 64 -14.68 -10.58 -28.40
C LYS A 64 -13.90 -9.35 -28.87
N VAL A 65 -14.62 -8.29 -29.20
CA VAL A 65 -14.00 -6.98 -29.48
C VAL A 65 -13.61 -6.31 -28.17
N PHE A 66 -14.51 -6.36 -27.19
CA PHE A 66 -14.31 -5.85 -25.84
C PHE A 66 -14.47 -6.97 -24.82
N THR A 67 -13.79 -6.85 -23.69
CA THR A 67 -14.07 -7.69 -22.52
C THR A 67 -15.48 -7.42 -21.97
N PRO A 68 -16.10 -8.37 -21.23
CA PRO A 68 -17.38 -8.14 -20.56
C PRO A 68 -17.39 -6.89 -19.66
N GLU A 69 -16.29 -6.65 -18.95
CA GLU A 69 -16.10 -5.50 -18.06
C GLU A 69 -16.08 -4.18 -18.85
N SER A 70 -15.35 -4.15 -19.98
CA SER A 70 -15.32 -2.99 -20.87
C SER A 70 -16.69 -2.73 -21.50
N GLY A 71 -17.42 -3.79 -21.87
CA GLY A 71 -18.79 -3.70 -22.35
C GLY A 71 -19.75 -3.11 -21.30
N PHE A 72 -19.62 -3.53 -20.04
CA PHE A 72 -20.39 -2.95 -18.94
C PHE A 72 -20.09 -1.45 -18.76
N LEU A 73 -18.80 -1.09 -18.72
CA LEU A 73 -18.35 0.29 -18.59
C LEU A 73 -18.82 1.19 -19.74
N LEU A 74 -18.81 0.68 -20.98
CA LEU A 74 -19.36 1.35 -22.16
C LEU A 74 -20.87 1.62 -21.98
N LYS A 75 -21.65 0.60 -21.60
CA LYS A 75 -23.10 0.75 -21.38
C LYS A 75 -23.42 1.73 -20.25
N GLU A 76 -22.67 1.66 -19.16
CA GLU A 76 -22.78 2.59 -18.02
C GLU A 76 -22.53 4.03 -18.47
N SER A 77 -21.47 4.26 -19.24
CA SER A 77 -21.10 5.58 -19.76
C SER A 77 -22.15 6.13 -20.70
N VAL A 78 -22.64 5.30 -21.64
CA VAL A 78 -23.74 5.65 -22.54
C VAL A 78 -24.98 6.05 -21.74
N ALA A 79 -25.39 5.24 -20.76
CA ALA A 79 -26.57 5.52 -19.93
C ALA A 79 -26.42 6.84 -19.16
N ALA A 80 -25.25 7.11 -18.58
CA ALA A 80 -24.97 8.35 -17.86
C ALA A 80 -25.07 9.58 -18.77
N ILE A 81 -24.47 9.52 -19.96
CA ILE A 81 -24.56 10.60 -20.97
C ILE A 81 -26.02 10.87 -21.34
N TYR A 82 -26.80 9.84 -21.64
CA TYR A 82 -28.22 10.00 -21.99
C TYR A 82 -29.05 10.58 -20.84
N LYS A 83 -28.77 10.20 -19.60
CA LYS A 83 -29.44 10.77 -18.42
C LYS A 83 -29.19 12.27 -18.29
N ILE A 84 -27.94 12.70 -18.49
CA ILE A 84 -27.57 14.12 -18.49
C ILE A 84 -28.33 14.86 -19.61
N ARG A 85 -28.35 14.31 -20.82
CA ARG A 85 -29.07 14.93 -21.97
C ARG A 85 -30.56 15.09 -21.70
N ILE A 86 -31.21 14.06 -21.17
CA ILE A 86 -32.64 14.12 -20.83
C ILE A 86 -32.88 15.25 -19.82
N ARG A 87 -32.04 15.37 -18.78
CA ARG A 87 -32.14 16.46 -17.81
C ARG A 87 -31.99 17.84 -18.48
N LEU A 88 -31.00 18.01 -19.36
CA LEU A 88 -30.77 19.28 -20.06
C LEU A 88 -31.95 19.64 -20.96
N HIS A 89 -32.47 18.69 -21.74
CA HIS A 89 -33.65 18.93 -22.57
C HIS A 89 -34.88 19.32 -21.75
N LEU A 90 -35.08 18.69 -20.59
CA LEU A 90 -36.16 19.04 -19.68
C LEU A 90 -35.97 20.44 -19.07
N HIS A 91 -34.73 20.81 -18.74
CA HIS A 91 -34.39 22.12 -18.20
C HIS A 91 -34.63 23.25 -19.22
N TYR A 92 -34.12 23.07 -20.44
CA TYR A 92 -34.23 24.08 -21.49
C TYR A 92 -35.57 24.07 -22.24
N LYS A 93 -36.33 22.97 -22.16
CA LYS A 93 -37.55 22.72 -22.94
C LYS A 93 -37.33 22.71 -24.46
N GLU A 94 -36.09 22.49 -24.87
CA GLU A 94 -35.63 22.39 -26.26
C GLU A 94 -34.46 21.39 -26.35
N GLN A 95 -34.03 21.05 -27.56
CA GLN A 95 -32.89 20.14 -27.79
C GLN A 95 -31.55 20.84 -27.58
N ARG A 96 -31.36 21.42 -26.40
CA ARG A 96 -30.14 22.11 -26.00
C ARG A 96 -29.32 21.25 -25.05
N GLU A 97 -28.04 21.07 -25.39
CA GLU A 97 -27.14 20.10 -24.76
C GLU A 97 -25.83 20.72 -24.28
N GLU A 98 -25.77 22.06 -24.19
CA GLU A 98 -24.67 22.75 -23.50
C GLU A 98 -24.95 22.82 -22.00
N ALA A 99 -23.94 22.55 -21.19
CA ALA A 99 -23.99 22.65 -19.74
C ALA A 99 -22.72 23.31 -19.22
N SER A 100 -22.83 24.00 -18.08
CA SER A 100 -21.70 24.67 -17.45
C SER A 100 -21.07 23.83 -16.35
N CYS A 101 -19.74 23.89 -16.26
CA CYS A 101 -18.99 23.36 -15.12
C CYS A 101 -18.99 24.33 -13.91
N LEU A 102 -19.38 25.59 -14.12
CA LEU A 102 -19.43 26.66 -13.11
C LEU A 102 -20.85 26.96 -12.65
N GLN A 103 -21.00 27.32 -11.37
CA GLN A 103 -22.29 27.65 -10.73
C GLN A 103 -22.89 28.99 -11.21
N PHE A 104 -22.08 29.93 -11.71
CA PHE A 104 -22.54 31.28 -12.07
C PHE A 104 -22.56 31.49 -13.60
N SER A 105 -23.19 30.57 -14.32
CA SER A 105 -23.31 30.65 -15.78
C SER A 105 -24.75 30.84 -16.23
N SER A 106 -24.94 31.34 -17.45
CA SER A 106 -26.24 31.35 -18.14
C SER A 106 -26.70 29.97 -18.64
N PHE A 107 -25.90 28.92 -18.42
CA PHE A 107 -26.18 27.55 -18.80
C PHE A 107 -26.59 26.70 -17.57
N ALA A 108 -27.26 25.59 -17.81
CA ALA A 108 -27.58 24.62 -16.79
C ALA A 108 -26.28 24.03 -16.23
N THR A 109 -26.10 24.10 -14.91
CA THR A 109 -24.90 23.58 -14.27
C THR A 109 -24.94 22.04 -14.21
N LEU A 110 -23.79 21.41 -14.40
CA LEU A 110 -23.61 19.97 -14.15
C LEU A 110 -23.51 19.70 -12.65
N SER A 111 -24.19 18.66 -12.15
CA SER A 111 -24.00 18.24 -10.76
C SER A 111 -22.60 17.59 -10.58
N PRO A 112 -22.08 17.51 -9.34
CA PRO A 112 -20.82 16.81 -9.06
C PRO A 112 -20.83 15.36 -9.54
N GLU A 113 -21.97 14.67 -9.44
CA GLU A 113 -22.14 13.28 -9.92
C GLU A 113 -22.09 13.22 -11.45
N GLU A 114 -22.67 14.19 -12.14
CA GLU A 114 -22.63 14.26 -13.61
C GLU A 114 -21.22 14.55 -14.11
N LEU A 115 -20.51 15.49 -13.47
CA LEU A 115 -19.10 15.76 -13.77
C LEU A 115 -18.25 14.50 -13.59
N SER A 116 -18.41 13.80 -12.46
CA SER A 116 -17.69 12.55 -12.19
C SER A 116 -18.01 11.46 -13.23
N ALA A 117 -19.27 11.35 -13.67
CA ALA A 117 -19.66 10.40 -14.70
C ALA A 117 -19.05 10.72 -16.08
N LEU A 118 -18.98 12.00 -16.45
CA LEU A 118 -18.35 12.44 -17.68
C LEU A 118 -16.83 12.25 -17.62
N GLU A 119 -16.19 12.56 -16.49
CA GLU A 119 -14.75 12.30 -16.28
C GLU A 119 -14.45 10.81 -16.42
N LYS A 120 -15.28 9.96 -15.82
CA LYS A 120 -15.21 8.51 -15.94
C LYS A 120 -15.32 8.06 -17.40
N CYS A 121 -16.32 8.54 -18.12
CA CYS A 121 -16.49 8.23 -19.54
C CYS A 121 -15.28 8.66 -20.37
N TYR A 122 -14.74 9.86 -20.12
CA TYR A 122 -13.60 10.33 -20.90
C TYR A 122 -12.36 9.48 -20.63
N TRP A 123 -11.96 9.36 -19.37
CA TRP A 123 -10.69 8.76 -19.00
C TRP A 123 -10.66 7.24 -19.07
N LEU A 124 -11.79 6.57 -18.82
CA LEU A 124 -11.85 5.10 -18.82
C LEU A 124 -12.48 4.53 -20.10
N VAL A 125 -13.12 5.34 -20.94
CA VAL A 125 -13.73 4.85 -22.21
C VAL A 125 -13.14 5.55 -23.42
N LEU A 126 -13.43 6.85 -23.60
CA LEU A 126 -13.08 7.54 -24.84
C LEU A 126 -11.57 7.57 -25.08
N HIS A 127 -10.80 7.96 -24.07
CA HIS A 127 -9.36 8.08 -24.21
C HIS A 127 -8.67 6.73 -24.51
N PRO A 128 -8.94 5.63 -23.79
CA PRO A 128 -8.44 4.29 -24.15
C PRO A 128 -8.88 3.81 -25.53
N LEU A 129 -10.15 4.02 -25.88
CA LEU A 129 -10.73 3.59 -27.15
C LEU A 129 -10.03 4.28 -28.35
N TYR A 130 -9.84 5.59 -28.26
CA TYR A 130 -9.16 6.36 -29.30
C TYR A 130 -7.64 6.13 -29.32
N THR A 131 -7.06 5.74 -28.18
CA THR A 131 -5.67 5.26 -28.12
C THR A 131 -5.49 3.98 -28.92
N CYS A 132 -6.44 3.04 -28.83
CA CYS A 132 -6.47 1.84 -29.66
C CYS A 132 -6.64 2.20 -31.14
N LEU A 133 -7.61 3.06 -31.44
CA LEU A 133 -7.90 3.47 -32.81
C LEU A 133 -6.67 4.08 -33.49
N ARG A 134 -5.90 4.90 -32.77
CA ARG A 134 -4.65 5.49 -33.26
C ARG A 134 -3.66 4.42 -33.74
N ASN A 135 -3.56 3.28 -33.07
CA ASN A 135 -2.66 2.19 -33.48
C ASN A 135 -3.11 1.49 -34.77
N VAL A 136 -4.41 1.52 -35.08
CA VAL A 136 -4.97 1.01 -36.34
C VAL A 136 -4.74 2.00 -37.49
N VAL A 137 -4.94 3.29 -37.24
CA VAL A 137 -4.93 4.31 -38.30
C VAL A 137 -3.54 4.89 -38.61
N ASP A 138 -2.58 4.79 -37.68
CA ASP A 138 -1.24 5.35 -37.85
C ASP A 138 -0.52 4.68 -39.03
N PRO A 139 -0.17 5.44 -40.10
CA PRO A 139 0.53 4.90 -41.28
C PRO A 139 1.85 4.21 -40.94
N LEU A 140 2.50 4.59 -39.83
CA LEU A 140 3.78 4.05 -39.39
C LEU A 140 3.65 2.77 -38.53
N ARG A 141 2.46 2.50 -37.98
CA ARG A 141 2.22 1.38 -37.06
C ARG A 141 1.15 0.39 -37.51
N ARG A 142 0.44 0.68 -38.61
CA ARG A 142 -0.67 -0.08 -39.24
C ARG A 142 -0.78 -1.51 -38.70
N SER A 143 -1.45 -1.62 -37.57
CA SER A 143 -1.78 -2.89 -36.95
C SER A 143 -3.16 -3.31 -37.44
N ASP A 144 -3.40 -4.61 -37.61
CA ASP A 144 -4.70 -5.09 -38.06
C ASP A 144 -5.78 -4.74 -37.01
N PHE A 145 -6.94 -4.26 -37.46
CA PHE A 145 -8.04 -3.88 -36.57
C PHE A 145 -8.46 -5.05 -35.68
N LYS A 146 -8.56 -6.26 -36.25
CA LYS A 146 -8.97 -7.47 -35.52
C LYS A 146 -7.93 -7.96 -34.52
N GLU A 147 -6.70 -7.48 -34.61
CA GLU A 147 -5.65 -7.74 -33.63
C GLU A 147 -5.67 -6.70 -32.52
N VAL A 148 -5.74 -5.41 -32.88
CA VAL A 148 -5.78 -4.31 -31.90
C VAL A 148 -7.04 -4.36 -31.05
N PHE A 149 -8.18 -4.66 -31.66
CA PHE A 149 -9.49 -4.71 -31.00
C PHE A 149 -9.91 -6.12 -30.62
N ARG A 150 -8.98 -7.01 -30.26
CA ARG A 150 -9.32 -8.33 -29.70
C ARG A 150 -9.29 -8.26 -28.18
N ASP A 151 -10.41 -8.61 -27.55
CA ASP A 151 -10.57 -8.68 -26.09
C ASP A 151 -10.07 -7.40 -25.38
N VAL A 152 -10.45 -6.23 -25.90
CA VAL A 152 -9.98 -4.94 -25.38
C VAL A 152 -10.48 -4.72 -23.96
N ASP A 153 -9.52 -4.54 -23.04
CA ASP A 153 -9.74 -4.10 -21.66
C ASP A 153 -9.44 -2.60 -21.54
N LEU A 154 -10.49 -1.79 -21.56
CA LEU A 154 -10.39 -0.33 -21.53
C LEU A 154 -9.78 0.18 -20.21
N VAL A 155 -10.02 -0.51 -19.09
CA VAL A 155 -9.48 -0.13 -17.78
C VAL A 155 -7.97 -0.41 -17.72
N GLU A 156 -7.54 -1.55 -18.27
CA GLU A 156 -6.11 -1.86 -18.39
C GLU A 156 -5.39 -0.86 -19.28
N ILE A 157 -5.95 -0.51 -20.44
CA ILE A 157 -5.35 0.50 -21.32
C ILE A 157 -5.27 1.87 -20.62
N ALA A 158 -6.34 2.30 -19.94
CA ALA A 158 -6.34 3.54 -19.17
C ALA A 158 -5.23 3.53 -18.10
N PHE A 159 -5.03 2.39 -17.43
CA PHE A 159 -3.98 2.23 -16.45
C PHE A 159 -2.57 2.28 -17.07
N GLN A 160 -2.33 1.64 -18.21
CA GLN A 160 -1.04 1.69 -18.89
C GLN A 160 -0.69 3.11 -19.37
N GLU A 161 -1.67 3.84 -19.91
CA GLU A 161 -1.50 5.26 -20.26
C GLU A 161 -1.21 6.09 -19.00
N ASN A 162 -1.90 5.80 -17.89
CA ASN A 162 -1.62 6.46 -16.62
C ASN A 162 -0.19 6.28 -16.14
N LEU A 163 0.39 5.09 -16.28
CA LEU A 163 1.79 4.85 -15.90
C LEU A 163 2.75 5.76 -16.68
N SER A 164 2.43 6.04 -17.93
CA SER A 164 3.19 6.94 -18.79
C SER A 164 3.02 8.41 -18.38
N LEU A 165 1.79 8.82 -18.08
CA LEU A 165 1.44 10.20 -17.70
C LEU A 165 1.73 10.55 -16.24
N LYS A 166 1.83 9.54 -15.36
CA LYS A 166 1.94 9.66 -13.90
C LYS A 166 0.83 10.52 -13.27
N SER A 167 -0.41 10.32 -13.69
CA SER A 167 -1.55 11.15 -13.29
C SER A 167 -2.23 10.64 -12.00
N GLU A 168 -2.15 11.40 -10.91
CA GLU A 168 -2.89 11.09 -9.68
C GLU A 168 -4.42 11.07 -9.86
N PRO A 169 -5.06 12.03 -10.57
CA PRO A 169 -6.50 11.98 -10.84
C PRO A 169 -6.95 10.69 -11.51
N LEU A 170 -6.17 10.18 -12.44
CA LEU A 170 -6.51 8.96 -13.18
C LEU A 170 -6.35 7.71 -12.31
N ILE A 171 -5.33 7.64 -11.44
CA ILE A 171 -5.28 6.60 -10.40
C ILE A 171 -6.50 6.64 -9.50
N LYS A 172 -6.94 7.84 -9.10
CA LYS A 172 -8.13 7.96 -8.24
C LYS A 172 -9.35 7.36 -8.90
N LEU A 173 -9.57 7.72 -10.17
CA LEU A 173 -10.69 7.26 -10.96
C LEU A 173 -10.67 5.74 -11.19
N ILE A 174 -9.54 5.18 -11.62
CA ILE A 174 -9.38 3.73 -11.85
C ILE A 174 -9.63 2.96 -10.55
N THR A 175 -8.98 3.35 -9.47
CA THR A 175 -9.09 2.65 -8.18
C THR A 175 -10.53 2.71 -7.65
N SER A 176 -11.18 3.86 -7.76
CA SER A 176 -12.57 4.02 -7.33
C SER A 176 -13.51 3.17 -8.18
N HIS A 177 -13.29 3.11 -9.49
CA HIS A 177 -14.06 2.25 -10.39
C HIS A 177 -13.93 0.77 -10.02
N LEU A 178 -12.70 0.29 -9.79
CA LEU A 178 -12.44 -1.10 -9.36
C LEU A 178 -13.16 -1.44 -8.05
N CYS A 179 -13.14 -0.53 -7.07
CA CYS A 179 -13.89 -0.70 -5.83
C CYS A 179 -15.40 -0.76 -6.06
N LEU A 180 -15.95 0.12 -6.90
CA LEU A 180 -17.39 0.20 -7.18
C LEU A 180 -17.91 -1.07 -7.85
N ILE A 181 -17.14 -1.66 -8.75
CA ILE A 181 -17.50 -2.93 -9.40
C ILE A 181 -17.14 -4.16 -8.56
N GLN A 182 -16.63 -3.97 -7.34
CA GLN A 182 -16.17 -5.03 -6.44
C GLN A 182 -15.18 -5.97 -7.13
N ALA A 183 -14.17 -5.39 -7.81
CA ALA A 183 -13.16 -6.15 -8.51
C ALA A 183 -12.47 -7.16 -7.56
N PRO A 184 -12.12 -8.37 -8.04
CA PRO A 184 -11.41 -9.35 -7.22
C PRO A 184 -10.09 -8.82 -6.67
N SER A 185 -9.68 -9.34 -5.51
CA SER A 185 -8.44 -8.94 -4.84
C SER A 185 -7.21 -9.07 -5.74
N GLU A 186 -7.19 -10.09 -6.61
CA GLU A 186 -6.10 -10.37 -7.55
C GLU A 186 -5.91 -9.22 -8.56
N VAL A 187 -7.00 -8.57 -8.97
CA VAL A 187 -6.97 -7.43 -9.87
C VAL A 187 -6.31 -6.23 -9.18
N HIS A 188 -6.70 -5.94 -7.93
CA HIS A 188 -6.07 -4.90 -7.13
C HIS A 188 -4.57 -5.19 -6.90
N VAL A 189 -4.22 -6.43 -6.58
CA VAL A 189 -2.83 -6.87 -6.41
C VAL A 189 -2.02 -6.66 -7.68
N ARG A 190 -2.57 -6.98 -8.86
CA ARG A 190 -1.91 -6.78 -10.16
C ARG A 190 -1.61 -5.30 -10.42
N TYR A 191 -2.62 -4.43 -10.31
CA TYR A 191 -2.45 -3.00 -10.52
C TYR A 191 -1.46 -2.40 -9.52
N PHE A 192 -1.62 -2.72 -8.24
CA PHE A 192 -0.77 -2.22 -7.18
C PHE A 192 0.68 -2.69 -7.30
N SER A 193 0.91 -3.95 -7.67
CA SER A 193 2.24 -4.49 -7.93
C SER A 193 2.92 -3.79 -9.11
N THR A 194 2.15 -3.44 -10.14
CA THR A 194 2.66 -2.68 -11.28
C THR A 194 3.06 -1.26 -10.86
N LEU A 195 2.23 -0.58 -10.04
CA LEU A 195 2.58 0.72 -9.44
C LEU A 195 3.80 0.62 -8.52
N SER A 196 4.00 -0.51 -7.86
CA SER A 196 5.14 -0.76 -6.97
C SER A 196 6.49 -0.83 -7.72
N SER A 197 6.44 -0.94 -9.06
CA SER A 197 7.57 -0.77 -9.97
C SER A 197 7.77 0.66 -10.47
N GLY A 198 6.82 1.56 -10.25
CA GLY A 198 6.80 2.95 -10.71
C GLY A 198 7.02 3.98 -9.60
N PRO A 199 6.53 5.22 -9.77
CA PRO A 199 6.62 6.30 -8.79
C PRO A 199 5.91 5.98 -7.47
N HIS A 200 6.48 6.43 -6.35
CA HIS A 200 5.94 6.17 -5.00
C HIS A 200 4.57 6.81 -4.76
N ASP A 201 4.34 8.02 -5.27
CA ASP A 201 3.17 8.84 -4.91
C ASP A 201 1.85 8.22 -5.43
N LEU A 202 1.87 7.65 -6.64
CA LEU A 202 0.70 6.97 -7.22
C LEU A 202 0.27 5.76 -6.39
N ARG A 203 1.25 5.08 -5.80
CA ARG A 203 1.02 3.91 -4.95
C ARG A 203 0.34 4.31 -3.64
N GLU A 204 0.78 5.40 -3.01
CA GLU A 204 0.12 5.93 -1.82
C GLU A 204 -1.31 6.36 -2.12
N ARG A 205 -1.52 7.05 -3.26
CA ARG A 205 -2.85 7.48 -3.67
C ARG A 205 -3.82 6.31 -3.90
N TYR A 206 -3.32 5.20 -4.44
CA TYR A 206 -4.10 3.96 -4.58
C TYR A 206 -4.54 3.42 -3.21
N LEU A 207 -3.61 3.37 -2.24
CA LEU A 207 -3.90 2.88 -0.89
C LEU A 207 -4.91 3.75 -0.14
N GLU A 208 -4.83 5.08 -0.26
CA GLU A 208 -5.75 6.01 0.41
C GLU A 208 -7.22 5.78 0.04
N ILE A 209 -7.47 5.33 -1.20
CA ILE A 209 -8.82 5.05 -1.69
C ILE A 209 -9.28 3.69 -1.20
N ILE A 210 -8.42 2.67 -1.35
CA ILE A 210 -8.71 1.31 -0.92
C ILE A 210 -8.96 1.25 0.59
N GLU A 211 -8.21 2.01 1.39
CA GLU A 211 -8.40 2.11 2.85
C GLU A 211 -9.84 2.47 3.23
N LYS A 212 -10.47 3.36 2.47
CA LYS A 212 -11.83 3.85 2.73
C LYS A 212 -12.92 2.92 2.22
N MET A 213 -12.62 2.07 1.23
CA MET A 213 -13.62 1.32 0.49
C MET A 213 -13.55 -0.19 0.69
N ASN A 214 -12.36 -0.76 0.92
CA ASN A 214 -12.16 -2.19 1.04
C ASN A 214 -10.99 -2.53 1.99
N SER A 215 -11.32 -2.73 3.26
CA SER A 215 -10.33 -3.00 4.32
C SER A 215 -9.58 -4.31 4.16
N THR A 216 -10.19 -5.34 3.55
CA THR A 216 -9.53 -6.63 3.33
C THR A 216 -8.45 -6.53 2.27
N VAL A 217 -8.80 -6.01 1.07
CA VAL A 217 -7.83 -5.77 0.00
C VAL A 217 -6.74 -4.82 0.49
N PHE A 218 -7.12 -3.80 1.24
CA PHE A 218 -6.17 -2.88 1.83
C PHE A 218 -5.05 -3.58 2.62
N GLN A 219 -5.40 -4.48 3.56
CA GLN A 219 -4.40 -5.20 4.34
C GLN A 219 -3.47 -6.04 3.47
N MET A 220 -3.99 -6.64 2.39
CA MET A 220 -3.16 -7.38 1.44
C MET A 220 -2.17 -6.46 0.72
N LEU A 221 -2.62 -5.30 0.22
CA LEU A 221 -1.77 -4.37 -0.52
C LEU A 221 -0.65 -3.78 0.35
N LEU A 222 -0.89 -3.59 1.65
CA LEU A 222 0.13 -3.11 2.59
C LEU A 222 1.34 -4.04 2.71
N GLN A 223 1.19 -5.33 2.37
CA GLN A 223 2.26 -6.34 2.42
C GLN A 223 3.08 -6.43 1.14
N ILE A 224 2.62 -5.85 0.04
CA ILE A 224 3.34 -5.87 -1.23
C ILE A 224 4.57 -4.94 -1.09
N PRO A 225 5.78 -5.37 -1.45
CA PRO A 225 6.96 -4.50 -1.45
C PRO A 225 7.08 -3.67 -2.73
N ASN A 226 7.75 -2.52 -2.68
CA ASN A 226 8.27 -1.87 -3.89
C ASN A 226 9.60 -2.48 -4.33
N ARG A 227 10.21 -1.95 -5.40
CA ARG A 227 11.52 -2.40 -5.91
C ARG A 227 12.66 -2.40 -4.89
N THR A 228 12.57 -1.59 -3.84
CA THR A 228 13.57 -1.56 -2.76
C THR A 228 13.28 -2.56 -1.63
N GLY A 229 12.18 -3.32 -1.74
CA GLY A 229 11.65 -4.18 -0.67
C GLY A 229 10.74 -3.45 0.32
N LEU A 230 10.62 -2.12 0.25
CA LEU A 230 9.85 -1.35 1.22
C LEU A 230 8.34 -1.62 1.06
N ARG A 231 7.73 -2.09 2.16
CA ARG A 231 6.29 -2.35 2.25
C ARG A 231 5.58 -1.16 2.92
N PRO A 232 4.39 -0.75 2.45
CA PRO A 232 3.61 0.31 3.09
C PRO A 232 3.31 0.04 4.58
N ILE A 233 3.14 -1.23 4.97
CA ILE A 233 2.93 -1.60 6.38
C ILE A 233 4.07 -1.14 7.30
N PHE A 234 5.31 -1.12 6.80
CA PHE A 234 6.48 -0.68 7.57
C PHE A 234 6.29 0.78 8.03
N LEU A 235 6.00 1.68 7.08
CA LEU A 235 5.82 3.11 7.38
C LEU A 235 4.64 3.34 8.33
N ARG A 236 3.54 2.60 8.15
CA ARG A 236 2.36 2.67 9.02
C ARG A 236 2.65 2.20 10.43
N ASN A 237 3.43 1.15 10.62
CA ASN A 237 3.81 0.67 11.94
C ASN A 237 4.69 1.70 12.69
N PHE A 238 5.61 2.38 11.98
CA PHE A 238 6.35 3.50 12.56
C PHE A 238 5.44 4.69 12.90
N GLN A 239 4.45 4.98 12.05
CA GLN A 239 3.50 6.05 12.32
C GLN A 239 2.66 5.75 13.58
N LYS A 240 2.14 4.53 13.72
CA LYS A 240 1.45 4.07 14.94
C LYS A 240 2.32 4.17 16.18
N LEU A 241 3.60 3.80 16.08
CA LEU A 241 4.55 3.92 17.20
C LEU A 241 4.77 5.38 17.62
N LYS A 242 4.86 6.30 16.66
CA LYS A 242 4.94 7.75 16.92
C LYS A 242 3.67 8.27 17.57
N GLU A 243 2.50 7.89 17.07
CA GLU A 243 1.19 8.27 17.62
C GLU A 243 1.07 7.85 19.09
N LYS A 244 1.41 6.59 19.41
CA LYS A 244 1.46 6.14 20.80
C LYS A 244 2.42 6.94 21.68
N LEU A 245 3.57 7.34 21.14
CA LEU A 245 4.49 8.21 21.89
C LEU A 245 3.89 9.60 22.12
N TYR A 246 3.15 10.16 21.15
CA TYR A 246 2.39 11.40 21.36
C TYR A 246 1.29 11.25 22.41
N GLU A 247 0.59 10.12 22.44
CA GLU A 247 -0.48 9.85 23.42
C GLU A 247 0.03 9.86 24.86
N ILE A 248 1.25 9.37 25.09
CA ILE A 248 1.84 9.32 26.44
C ILE A 248 2.61 10.59 26.82
N THR A 249 2.73 11.56 25.92
CA THR A 249 3.50 12.79 26.15
C THR A 249 2.69 14.07 26.00
N GLU A 250 3.18 15.15 26.60
CA GLU A 250 2.57 16.48 26.59
C GLU A 250 3.63 17.57 26.32
N PRO A 251 3.23 18.72 25.72
CA PRO A 251 4.19 19.76 25.34
C PRO A 251 4.73 20.56 26.53
N LEU A 252 4.03 20.55 27.66
CA LEU A 252 4.38 21.27 28.88
C LEU A 252 4.34 20.29 30.05
N SER A 253 5.20 20.50 31.04
CA SER A 253 5.13 19.72 32.28
C SER A 253 3.83 20.04 33.01
N SER A 254 3.04 19.01 33.31
CA SER A 254 1.90 19.09 34.23
C SER A 254 2.28 18.77 35.68
N GLN A 255 3.56 18.52 35.98
CA GLN A 255 4.01 18.10 37.30
C GLN A 255 4.21 19.26 38.28
N VAL A 256 4.04 18.94 39.57
CA VAL A 256 4.32 19.83 40.69
C VAL A 256 5.83 19.89 40.93
N GLU A 257 6.32 21.08 41.26
CA GLU A 257 7.73 21.33 41.56
C GLU A 257 8.27 20.35 42.62
N GLY A 258 9.34 19.63 42.27
CA GLY A 258 9.98 18.62 43.11
C GLY A 258 9.55 17.17 42.86
N GLU A 259 8.62 16.89 41.94
CA GLU A 259 8.39 15.53 41.44
C GLU A 259 9.40 15.12 40.35
N THR A 260 9.38 13.84 39.96
CA THR A 260 10.26 13.33 38.90
C THR A 260 9.71 13.69 37.53
N GLU A 261 10.37 14.61 36.85
CA GLU A 261 10.02 14.99 35.47
C GLU A 261 10.85 14.18 34.48
N VAL A 262 10.23 13.78 33.37
CA VAL A 262 10.92 13.07 32.28
C VAL A 262 10.65 13.81 30.98
N LEU A 263 11.68 14.45 30.45
CA LEU A 263 11.65 15.07 29.14
C LEU A 263 12.15 14.09 28.08
N ILE A 264 11.43 13.99 26.98
CA ILE A 264 11.69 13.07 25.88
C ILE A 264 12.06 13.85 24.63
N GLU A 265 13.24 13.57 24.09
CA GLU A 265 13.62 13.97 22.73
C GLU A 265 13.48 12.79 21.78
N ALA A 266 12.74 12.98 20.70
CA ALA A 266 12.55 11.98 19.66
C ALA A 266 12.71 12.62 18.27
N PRO A 267 13.19 11.87 17.25
CA PRO A 267 13.49 12.43 15.92
C PRO A 267 12.32 13.13 15.21
N HIS A 268 11.08 12.79 15.56
CA HIS A 268 9.86 13.31 14.92
C HIS A 268 9.19 14.43 15.73
N PHE A 269 9.70 14.74 16.92
CA PHE A 269 9.21 15.86 17.71
C PHE A 269 9.85 17.16 17.22
N GLN A 270 9.03 18.18 16.96
CA GLN A 270 9.54 19.54 16.68
C GLN A 270 10.22 20.15 17.91
N LYS A 271 9.73 19.82 19.10
CA LYS A 271 10.27 20.20 20.41
C LYS A 271 10.14 19.02 21.36
N ALA A 272 11.08 18.88 22.28
CA ALA A 272 11.02 17.88 23.33
C ALA A 272 9.68 17.92 24.09
N ARG A 273 9.21 16.76 24.56
CA ARG A 273 7.91 16.61 25.22
C ARG A 273 8.05 15.88 26.54
N TYR A 274 7.19 16.22 27.50
CA TYR A 274 7.20 15.62 28.83
C TYR A 274 6.38 14.34 28.83
N LEU A 275 6.87 13.30 29.50
CA LEU A 275 6.11 12.08 29.77
C LEU A 275 5.02 12.38 30.80
N LYS A 276 3.78 11.95 30.57
CA LYS A 276 2.69 12.22 31.51
C LYS A 276 2.93 11.55 32.88
N PRO A 277 2.50 12.16 33.99
CA PRO A 277 2.82 11.68 35.35
C PRO A 277 2.39 10.24 35.63
N CYS A 278 1.25 9.80 35.07
CA CYS A 278 0.76 8.44 35.24
C CYS A 278 1.72 7.38 34.67
N PHE A 279 2.40 7.67 33.56
CA PHE A 279 3.36 6.75 32.93
C PHE A 279 4.72 6.78 33.63
N ILE A 280 5.15 7.94 34.15
CA ILE A 280 6.36 8.04 34.97
C ILE A 280 6.28 7.07 36.16
N LYS A 281 5.13 7.04 36.86
CA LYS A 281 4.88 6.10 37.97
C LYS A 281 4.86 4.64 37.57
N GLN A 282 4.61 4.32 36.29
CA GLN A 282 4.64 2.94 35.80
C GLN A 282 6.07 2.50 35.47
N ILE A 283 6.86 3.37 34.82
CA ILE A 283 8.13 2.94 34.20
C ILE A 283 9.38 3.32 34.97
N MET A 284 9.33 4.33 35.86
CA MET A 284 10.52 4.87 36.53
C MET A 284 10.72 4.29 37.94
N ASP A 285 11.98 4.11 38.31
CA ASP A 285 12.48 3.84 39.66
C ASP A 285 13.67 4.78 39.95
N GLY A 286 13.35 5.88 40.65
CA GLY A 286 14.26 7.02 40.79
C GLY A 286 14.64 7.61 39.43
N GLU A 287 15.94 7.69 39.16
CA GLU A 287 16.47 8.23 37.90
C GLU A 287 16.52 7.22 36.74
N ASN A 288 16.25 5.94 37.02
CA ASN A 288 16.35 4.87 36.03
C ASN A 288 14.98 4.31 35.67
N ILE A 289 14.94 3.57 34.58
CA ILE A 289 13.79 2.73 34.26
C ILE A 289 13.76 1.52 35.19
N ARG A 290 12.56 1.07 35.57
CA ARG A 290 12.34 -0.17 36.32
C ARG A 290 12.86 -1.38 35.56
N SER A 291 13.46 -2.33 36.28
CA SER A 291 13.79 -3.64 35.72
C SER A 291 12.62 -4.60 35.94
N MET A 292 11.77 -4.79 34.93
CA MET A 292 10.61 -5.69 35.01
C MET A 292 10.87 -7.12 34.51
N TYR A 293 12.07 -7.38 33.97
CA TYR A 293 12.44 -8.69 33.43
C TYR A 293 13.62 -9.27 34.20
N ASP A 294 13.42 -10.45 34.76
CA ASP A 294 14.47 -11.17 35.46
C ASP A 294 15.61 -11.55 34.51
N ASN A 295 16.85 -11.37 34.96
CA ASN A 295 18.08 -11.66 34.20
C ASN A 295 18.26 -10.82 32.92
N SER A 296 17.52 -9.72 32.76
CA SER A 296 17.83 -8.74 31.72
C SER A 296 19.12 -8.00 32.06
N ALA A 297 20.03 -7.88 31.09
CA ALA A 297 21.26 -7.10 31.24
C ALA A 297 21.00 -5.57 31.28
N HIS A 298 19.81 -5.16 30.85
CA HIS A 298 19.39 -3.77 30.78
C HIS A 298 18.09 -3.57 31.57
N ASN A 299 17.88 -2.36 32.09
CA ASN A 299 16.58 -2.00 32.65
C ASN A 299 15.56 -1.91 31.51
N VAL A 300 14.58 -2.80 31.55
CA VAL A 300 13.48 -2.85 30.60
C VAL A 300 12.17 -2.77 31.38
N SER A 301 11.33 -1.82 30.99
CA SER A 301 9.99 -1.61 31.53
C SER A 301 8.99 -1.55 30.39
N PHE A 302 7.70 -1.72 30.70
CA PHE A 302 6.63 -1.59 29.74
C PHE A 302 5.47 -0.79 30.34
N ILE A 303 4.67 -0.18 29.47
CA ILE A 303 3.37 0.38 29.82
C ILE A 303 2.27 -0.49 29.21
N ASN A 304 1.11 -0.55 29.87
CA ASN A 304 0.00 -1.41 29.46
C ASN A 304 -0.59 -1.03 28.09
N GLU A 305 -0.28 0.16 27.58
CA GLU A 305 -0.64 0.70 26.26
C GLU A 305 0.22 0.09 25.11
N GLY A 306 1.09 -0.87 25.45
CA GLY A 306 1.80 -1.71 24.48
C GLY A 306 3.09 -1.08 23.95
N LEU A 307 3.85 -0.42 24.84
CA LEU A 307 5.19 0.09 24.55
C LEU A 307 6.20 -0.46 25.56
N HIS A 308 7.38 -0.85 25.07
CA HIS A 308 8.52 -1.25 25.88
C HIS A 308 9.63 -0.20 25.81
N PHE A 309 10.29 0.02 26.95
CA PHE A 309 11.32 1.01 27.18
C PHE A 309 12.58 0.29 27.65
N LYS A 310 13.64 0.31 26.85
CA LYS A 310 14.93 -0.32 27.17
C LYS A 310 16.01 0.73 27.33
N GLN A 311 16.48 0.89 28.56
CA GLN A 311 17.51 1.86 28.92
C GLN A 311 18.88 1.42 28.40
N LYS A 312 19.59 2.33 27.71
CA LYS A 312 20.97 2.12 27.22
C LYS A 312 21.13 0.80 26.44
N PRO A 313 20.48 0.64 25.29
CA PRO A 313 20.66 -0.56 24.45
C PRO A 313 22.14 -0.74 24.10
N ALA A 314 22.62 -1.98 24.00
CA ALA A 314 24.05 -2.28 23.80
C ALA A 314 24.59 -1.67 22.51
N HIS A 315 23.86 -1.87 21.40
CA HIS A 315 24.14 -1.25 20.11
C HIS A 315 22.93 -0.42 19.68
N PRO A 316 22.93 0.90 19.97
CA PRO A 316 21.87 1.80 19.53
C PRO A 316 21.65 1.70 18.01
N LEU A 317 20.40 1.73 17.56
CA LEU A 317 19.95 1.57 16.17
C LEU A 317 20.04 0.17 15.56
N LEU A 318 20.70 -0.80 16.20
CA LEU A 318 20.79 -2.14 15.61
C LEU A 318 19.42 -2.80 15.47
N GLU A 319 18.54 -2.67 16.46
CA GLU A 319 17.18 -3.20 16.39
C GLU A 319 16.37 -2.54 15.24
N TYR A 320 16.57 -1.24 14.99
CA TYR A 320 15.98 -0.55 13.83
C TYR A 320 16.52 -1.10 12.51
N ALA A 321 17.84 -1.30 12.41
CA ALA A 321 18.47 -1.83 11.20
C ALA A 321 17.97 -3.24 10.88
N ILE A 322 17.89 -4.10 11.89
CA ILE A 322 17.33 -5.45 11.76
C ILE A 322 15.87 -5.40 11.34
N HIS A 323 15.05 -4.57 11.98
CA HIS A 323 13.64 -4.40 11.59
C HIS A 323 13.47 -3.90 10.15
N ASN A 324 14.29 -2.94 9.72
CA ASN A 324 14.28 -2.43 8.35
C ASN A 324 14.68 -3.53 7.34
N LEU A 325 15.72 -4.32 7.64
CA LEU A 325 16.16 -5.42 6.79
C LEU A 325 15.10 -6.52 6.68
N THR A 326 14.63 -7.04 7.82
CA THR A 326 13.67 -8.15 7.84
C THR A 326 12.32 -7.75 7.23
N SER A 327 11.85 -6.51 7.50
CA SER A 327 10.63 -5.97 6.90
C SER A 327 10.69 -5.81 5.38
N ARG A 328 11.89 -5.66 4.80
CA ARG A 328 12.08 -5.64 3.34
C ARG A 328 12.15 -7.03 2.72
N ILE A 329 12.67 -8.00 3.46
CA ILE A 329 12.78 -9.38 2.98
C ILE A 329 11.44 -10.10 3.13
N ALA A 330 11.00 -10.24 4.37
CA ALA A 330 9.96 -11.15 4.81
C ALA A 330 8.71 -10.45 5.37
N GLY A 331 8.76 -9.14 5.59
CA GLY A 331 7.68 -8.42 6.27
C GLY A 331 7.90 -8.36 7.79
N GLN A 332 6.81 -8.24 8.54
CA GLN A 332 6.90 -7.90 9.97
C GLN A 332 7.32 -9.11 10.83
N LEU A 333 8.63 -9.29 11.01
CA LEU A 333 9.22 -10.33 11.88
C LEU A 333 9.74 -9.80 13.22
N THR A 334 9.89 -8.49 13.33
CA THR A 334 10.40 -7.81 14.52
C THR A 334 9.57 -6.56 14.78
N PRO A 335 9.55 -6.00 16.01
CA PRO A 335 8.74 -4.84 16.29
C PRO A 335 9.37 -3.57 15.70
N PRO A 336 8.56 -2.56 15.31
CA PRO A 336 9.10 -1.23 15.04
C PRO A 336 9.75 -0.67 16.31
N SER A 337 10.88 -0.01 16.14
CA SER A 337 11.66 0.54 17.26
C SER A 337 12.18 1.95 16.94
N LEU A 338 12.13 2.84 17.93
CA LEU A 338 12.67 4.19 17.88
C LEU A 338 13.73 4.38 18.94
N LEU A 339 14.85 5.02 18.57
CA LEU A 339 15.82 5.52 19.53
C LEU A 339 15.40 6.93 19.94
N ILE A 340 15.21 7.14 21.24
CA ILE A 340 14.85 8.42 21.86
C ILE A 340 15.82 8.74 23.00
N ARG A 341 15.82 9.98 23.48
CA ARG A 341 16.59 10.39 24.68
C ARG A 341 15.63 10.71 25.81
N PHE A 342 15.93 10.18 26.99
CA PHE A 342 15.29 10.59 28.23
C PHE A 342 16.22 11.55 28.96
N ASP A 343 15.68 12.70 29.37
CA ASP A 343 16.27 13.62 30.34
C ASP A 343 15.38 13.58 31.59
N VAL A 344 15.85 12.84 32.61
CA VAL A 344 15.14 12.63 33.88
C VAL A 344 15.62 13.66 34.89
N HIS A 345 14.68 14.38 35.48
CA HIS A 345 14.93 15.37 36.51
C HIS A 345 14.25 14.89 37.80
N THR A 346 15.04 14.68 38.85
CA THR A 346 14.53 14.32 40.18
C THR A 346 15.05 15.32 41.21
N LYS A 347 14.57 15.24 42.46
CA LYS A 347 15.18 15.97 43.58
C LYS A 347 16.67 15.63 43.76
N GLY A 348 17.08 14.42 43.38
CA GLY A 348 18.45 13.91 43.54
C GLY A 348 19.42 14.34 42.44
N GLY A 349 18.92 14.87 41.32
CA GLY A 349 19.77 15.29 40.20
C GLY A 349 19.08 15.15 38.84
N LYS A 350 19.88 15.45 37.80
CA LYS A 350 19.49 15.31 36.40
C LYS A 350 20.30 14.18 35.76
N ARG A 351 19.62 13.29 35.03
CA ARG A 351 20.25 12.20 34.30
C ARG A 351 19.72 12.10 32.88
N SER A 352 20.62 11.99 31.92
CA SER A 352 20.29 11.81 30.50
C SER A 352 20.80 10.48 29.98
N TYR A 353 19.97 9.75 29.22
CA TYR A 353 20.41 8.51 28.57
C TYR A 353 19.60 8.18 27.31
N PRO A 354 20.22 7.43 26.37
CA PRO A 354 19.50 6.89 25.24
C PRO A 354 18.55 5.79 25.70
N LEU A 355 17.43 5.70 25.00
CA LEU A 355 16.37 4.78 25.26
C LEU A 355 15.88 4.18 23.95
N LEU A 356 15.74 2.85 23.91
CA LEU A 356 15.02 2.19 22.83
C LEU A 356 13.55 2.04 23.22
N LEU A 357 12.68 2.63 22.41
CA LEU A 357 11.24 2.43 22.45
C LEU A 357 10.84 1.39 21.41
N SER A 358 10.05 0.40 21.77
CA SER A 358 9.51 -0.58 20.81
C SER A 358 8.06 -0.91 21.11
N GLN A 359 7.33 -1.36 20.09
CA GLN A 359 5.96 -1.79 20.26
C GLN A 359 5.89 -3.22 20.81
N THR A 360 4.95 -3.48 21.72
CA THR A 360 4.65 -4.85 22.18
C THR A 360 4.15 -5.71 21.03
N ILE A 361 4.72 -6.90 20.89
CA ILE A 361 4.19 -7.96 20.02
C ILE A 361 3.28 -8.84 20.87
N PRO A 362 1.98 -8.97 20.52
CA PRO A 362 1.08 -9.89 21.23
C PRO A 362 1.54 -11.34 21.04
N GLY A 363 1.63 -12.09 22.13
CA GLY A 363 2.01 -13.50 22.08
C GLY A 363 2.65 -13.96 23.38
N GLU A 364 3.04 -15.22 23.40
CA GLU A 364 3.74 -15.85 24.52
C GLU A 364 5.24 -15.94 24.20
N ASN A 365 6.07 -15.89 25.25
CA ASN A 365 7.50 -16.09 25.08
C ASN A 365 7.76 -17.53 24.62
N LEU A 366 8.55 -17.73 23.58
CA LEU A 366 8.82 -19.07 23.05
C LEU A 366 9.37 -19.99 24.14
N LYS A 367 10.16 -19.48 25.10
CA LYS A 367 10.66 -20.26 26.25
C LYS A 367 9.54 -20.98 27.02
N ASP A 368 8.39 -20.35 27.15
CA ASP A 368 7.28 -20.81 27.99
C ASP A 368 6.34 -21.77 27.24
N VAL A 369 6.27 -21.62 25.91
CA VAL A 369 5.39 -22.43 25.04
C VAL A 369 6.13 -23.46 24.18
N TRP A 370 7.46 -23.48 24.23
CA TRP A 370 8.30 -24.32 23.36
C TRP A 370 7.87 -25.78 23.32
N GLN A 371 7.67 -26.40 24.50
CA GLN A 371 7.27 -27.80 24.60
C GLN A 371 5.94 -28.11 23.91
N LYS A 372 5.02 -27.14 23.83
CA LYS A 372 3.72 -27.29 23.19
C LYS A 372 3.83 -27.23 21.66
N ILE A 373 4.81 -26.50 21.13
CA ILE A 373 4.91 -26.16 19.70
C ILE A 373 5.72 -27.19 18.90
N GLN A 374 6.46 -28.09 19.57
CA GLN A 374 7.29 -29.13 18.94
C GLN A 374 6.54 -30.08 17.98
N THR A 375 5.21 -30.07 17.98
CA THR A 375 4.37 -30.99 17.18
C THR A 375 3.69 -30.34 15.98
N SER A 376 3.79 -29.00 15.84
CA SER A 376 3.18 -28.28 14.72
C SER A 376 4.17 -28.05 13.58
N PRO A 377 3.74 -28.17 12.31
CA PRO A 377 4.58 -27.79 11.18
C PRO A 377 4.93 -26.29 11.27
N PRO A 378 6.16 -25.90 10.90
CA PRO A 378 6.55 -24.50 10.92
C PRO A 378 5.73 -23.69 9.92
N SER A 379 5.23 -22.53 10.35
CA SER A 379 4.57 -21.58 9.47
C SER A 379 5.53 -21.03 8.39
N PRO A 380 5.02 -20.48 7.27
CA PRO A 380 5.87 -19.77 6.31
C PRO A 380 6.70 -18.67 6.98
N LEU A 381 6.15 -18.01 8.00
CA LEU A 381 6.84 -16.98 8.77
C LEU A 381 7.99 -17.55 9.61
N PHE A 382 7.88 -18.78 10.13
CA PHE A 382 9.00 -19.45 10.77
C PHE A 382 10.17 -19.64 9.79
N THR A 383 9.88 -20.12 8.57
CA THR A 383 10.92 -20.31 7.55
C THR A 383 11.60 -18.98 7.22
N TRP A 384 10.83 -17.89 7.07
CA TRP A 384 11.40 -16.55 6.90
C TRP A 384 12.25 -16.08 8.08
N THR A 385 11.81 -16.31 9.33
CA THR A 385 12.56 -15.93 10.54
C THR A 385 13.88 -16.71 10.64
N LEU A 386 13.88 -18.00 10.29
CA LEU A 386 15.08 -18.82 10.20
C LEU A 386 16.05 -18.28 9.13
N LEU A 387 15.56 -18.03 7.92
CA LEU A 387 16.37 -17.49 6.82
C LEU A 387 16.93 -16.09 7.15
N CYS A 388 16.12 -15.23 7.74
CA CYS A 388 16.58 -13.92 8.21
C CYS A 388 17.65 -14.06 9.29
N SER A 389 17.56 -15.06 10.17
CA SER A 389 18.56 -15.30 11.22
C SER A 389 19.90 -15.79 10.67
N ILE A 390 19.92 -16.43 9.49
CA ILE A 390 21.18 -16.74 8.79
C ILE A 390 21.86 -15.44 8.34
N LEU A 391 21.09 -14.50 7.81
CA LEU A 391 21.60 -13.21 7.33
C LEU A 391 22.02 -12.29 8.48
N THR A 392 21.21 -12.24 9.53
CA THR A 392 21.42 -11.32 10.66
C THR A 392 22.31 -11.89 11.74
N LYS A 393 22.58 -13.20 11.77
CA LYS A 393 23.48 -13.87 12.72
C LYS A 393 23.30 -13.34 14.17
N PRO A 394 22.12 -13.57 14.80
CA PRO A 394 21.86 -13.01 16.13
C PRO A 394 22.80 -13.65 17.16
N GLY A 395 23.59 -12.83 17.86
CA GLY A 395 24.50 -13.27 18.92
C GLY A 395 23.78 -13.68 20.20
N GLY A 396 22.55 -13.19 20.38
CA GLY A 396 21.70 -13.45 21.54
C GLY A 396 20.43 -14.25 21.22
N GLY A 397 20.39 -15.07 20.17
CA GLY A 397 19.17 -15.76 19.72
C GLY A 397 18.66 -16.87 20.66
N ARG A 398 18.35 -16.57 21.92
CA ARG A 398 17.82 -17.53 22.92
C ARG A 398 16.30 -17.63 22.83
N LEU A 399 15.70 -18.69 23.38
CA LEU A 399 14.23 -18.87 23.43
C LEU A 399 13.49 -17.62 23.95
N SER A 400 14.06 -16.93 24.94
CA SER A 400 13.47 -15.73 25.54
C SER A 400 13.36 -14.53 24.59
N ASN A 401 14.07 -14.54 23.46
CA ASN A 401 14.09 -13.47 22.47
C ASN A 401 13.15 -13.74 21.28
N TYR A 402 12.27 -14.72 21.41
CA TYR A 402 11.25 -15.01 20.41
C TYR A 402 9.86 -14.99 21.04
N ILE A 403 8.92 -14.38 20.33
CA ILE A 403 7.51 -14.32 20.69
C ILE A 403 6.73 -15.18 19.70
N PHE A 404 5.91 -16.07 20.22
CA PHE A 404 4.99 -16.89 19.44
C PHE A 404 3.59 -16.31 19.57
N ASP A 405 3.04 -15.84 18.46
CA ASP A 405 1.71 -15.22 18.43
C ASP A 405 0.58 -16.25 18.32
N LYS A 406 -0.67 -15.77 18.34
CA LYS A 406 -1.86 -16.63 18.29
C LYS A 406 -2.03 -17.30 16.93
N GLU A 407 -1.50 -16.67 15.89
CA GLU A 407 -1.46 -17.13 14.51
C GLU A 407 -0.30 -18.11 14.24
N GLN A 408 0.42 -18.53 15.29
CA GLN A 408 1.56 -19.45 15.22
C GLN A 408 2.75 -18.91 14.43
N ASN A 409 2.90 -17.60 14.38
CA ASN A 409 4.06 -16.95 13.81
C ASN A 409 5.11 -16.67 14.87
N LEU A 410 6.37 -16.72 14.43
CA LEU A 410 7.51 -16.46 15.28
C LEU A 410 8.10 -15.07 14.98
N HIS A 411 8.10 -14.22 16.00
CA HIS A 411 8.67 -12.88 15.95
C HIS A 411 9.95 -12.83 16.79
N CYS A 412 10.94 -12.09 16.33
CA CYS A 412 12.19 -11.90 17.04
C CYS A 412 12.23 -10.53 17.71
N VAL A 413 12.62 -10.50 18.99
CA VAL A 413 12.77 -9.29 19.81
C VAL A 413 14.18 -9.23 20.39
N ASN A 414 14.60 -8.06 20.89
CA ASN A 414 15.90 -7.89 21.54
C ASN A 414 17.07 -8.24 20.60
N ASN A 415 17.10 -7.58 19.44
CA ASN A 415 18.05 -7.82 18.34
C ASN A 415 19.31 -6.94 18.40
N ASP A 416 19.62 -6.38 19.57
CA ASP A 416 20.73 -5.44 19.75
C ASP A 416 22.11 -6.11 19.72
N LEU A 417 22.16 -7.44 19.65
CA LEU A 417 23.37 -8.21 19.36
C LEU A 417 23.13 -9.06 18.10
N SER A 418 23.44 -8.49 16.94
CA SER A 418 23.31 -9.10 15.61
C SER A 418 24.57 -8.86 14.78
N PHE A 419 24.70 -9.59 13.68
CA PHE A 419 25.85 -9.68 12.79
C PHE A 419 27.10 -10.21 13.50
N VAL A 420 26.90 -11.14 14.44
CA VAL A 420 28.01 -11.79 15.14
C VAL A 420 28.57 -12.89 14.26
N GLU A 421 29.87 -12.84 13.98
CA GLU A 421 30.51 -13.89 13.19
C GLU A 421 30.42 -15.25 13.89
N PRO A 422 30.05 -16.33 13.16
CA PRO A 422 29.99 -17.65 13.75
C PRO A 422 31.40 -18.09 14.15
N VAL A 423 31.50 -18.75 15.31
CA VAL A 423 32.80 -19.20 15.82
C VAL A 423 33.25 -20.42 15.02
N ILE A 424 34.35 -20.30 14.29
CA ILE A 424 35.06 -21.44 13.68
C ILE A 424 36.10 -21.90 14.71
N SER A 425 35.82 -23.01 15.40
CA SER A 425 36.65 -23.46 16.52
C SER A 425 38.04 -23.98 16.10
N SER A 426 38.29 -24.27 14.82
CA SER A 426 39.62 -24.52 14.27
C SER A 426 39.66 -24.41 12.74
N SER A 427 40.80 -24.06 12.15
CA SER A 427 41.03 -23.89 10.70
C SER A 427 40.77 -25.15 9.86
N PHE A 428 40.65 -26.32 10.50
CA PHE A 428 40.35 -27.62 9.86
C PHE A 428 39.00 -28.23 10.31
N SER A 429 38.27 -27.54 11.19
CA SER A 429 36.93 -27.97 11.61
C SER A 429 35.91 -27.64 10.52
N ARG A 430 35.11 -28.62 10.12
CA ARG A 430 33.90 -28.41 9.29
C ARG A 430 32.68 -27.98 10.11
N ARG A 431 32.84 -27.68 11.40
CA ARG A 431 31.73 -27.32 12.30
C ARG A 431 31.64 -25.80 12.43
N VAL A 432 30.48 -25.27 12.07
CA VAL A 432 30.10 -23.86 12.23
C VAL A 432 29.16 -23.77 13.44
N TYR A 433 29.50 -22.94 14.42
CA TYR A 433 28.68 -22.73 15.62
C TYR A 433 27.85 -21.45 15.45
N PHE A 434 26.53 -21.61 15.47
CA PHE A 434 25.59 -20.50 15.46
C PHE A 434 25.07 -20.23 16.89
N CYS A 435 24.94 -18.96 17.26
CA CYS A 435 24.44 -18.52 18.57
C CYS A 435 22.91 -18.38 18.65
N CYS A 436 22.19 -19.03 17.73
CA CYS A 436 20.75 -18.87 17.55
C CYS A 436 20.02 -20.21 17.75
N VAL A 437 19.06 -20.21 18.66
CA VAL A 437 18.29 -21.39 19.03
C VAL A 437 17.45 -21.92 17.86
N LEU A 438 17.06 -21.07 16.92
CA LEU A 438 16.21 -21.46 15.77
C LEU A 438 16.80 -22.62 14.96
N PHE A 439 18.13 -22.70 14.88
CA PHE A 439 18.84 -23.79 14.19
C PHE A 439 18.78 -25.12 14.94
N CYS A 440 18.33 -25.10 16.20
CA CYS A 440 18.23 -26.25 17.09
C CYS A 440 16.77 -26.57 17.47
N LEU A 441 15.80 -25.74 17.09
CA LEU A 441 14.41 -25.88 17.51
C LEU A 441 13.75 -27.10 16.87
N PHE A 442 13.81 -27.20 15.55
CA PHE A 442 13.13 -28.26 14.82
C PHE A 442 14.11 -29.36 14.41
N PRO A 443 13.65 -30.63 14.35
CA PRO A 443 14.42 -31.69 13.71
C PRO A 443 14.94 -31.24 12.34
N LEU A 444 16.13 -31.70 11.95
CA LEU A 444 16.70 -31.44 10.61
C LEU A 444 15.78 -31.92 9.48
N GLU A 445 14.88 -32.85 9.78
CA GLU A 445 13.90 -33.45 8.87
C GLU A 445 12.61 -32.63 8.74
N THR A 446 12.41 -31.60 9.56
CA THR A 446 11.25 -30.72 9.46
C THR A 446 11.27 -29.98 8.13
N LEU A 447 10.25 -30.19 7.31
CA LEU A 447 10.12 -29.54 6.02
C LEU A 447 9.89 -28.04 6.21
N LEU A 448 10.87 -27.25 5.78
CA LEU A 448 10.73 -25.81 5.59
C LEU A 448 9.75 -25.53 4.44
N ASP A 449 9.12 -24.36 4.49
CA ASP A 449 8.17 -23.95 3.45
C ASP A 449 8.89 -23.77 2.10
N GLN A 450 8.47 -24.56 1.11
CA GLN A 450 9.12 -24.61 -0.20
C GLN A 450 8.92 -23.32 -1.01
N GLU A 451 7.76 -22.69 -0.91
CA GLU A 451 7.49 -21.43 -1.61
C GLU A 451 8.35 -20.30 -1.03
N VAL A 452 8.51 -20.27 0.30
CA VAL A 452 9.41 -19.32 0.97
C VAL A 452 10.86 -19.54 0.53
N LEU A 453 11.32 -20.78 0.48
CA LEU A 453 12.68 -21.11 0.02
C LEU A 453 12.90 -20.65 -1.44
N GLN A 454 11.96 -20.97 -2.34
CA GLN A 454 12.03 -20.54 -3.74
C GLN A 454 12.06 -19.01 -3.87
N HIS A 455 11.20 -18.30 -3.13
CA HIS A 455 11.20 -16.84 -3.10
C HIS A 455 12.50 -16.26 -2.55
N PHE A 456 13.09 -16.89 -1.54
CA PHE A 456 14.38 -16.47 -0.98
C PHE A 456 15.50 -16.63 -2.01
N PHE A 457 15.63 -17.79 -2.65
CA PHE A 457 16.66 -18.04 -3.67
C PHE A 457 16.49 -17.17 -4.92
N PHE A 458 15.25 -16.84 -5.31
CA PHE A 458 15.01 -15.88 -6.38
C PHE A 458 15.56 -14.48 -6.06
N LYS A 459 15.45 -14.05 -4.80
CA LYS A 459 15.95 -12.74 -4.35
C LYS A 459 17.46 -12.74 -4.07
N PHE A 460 17.98 -13.87 -3.60
CA PHE A 460 19.37 -14.06 -3.19
C PHE A 460 19.92 -15.31 -3.90
N PRO A 461 20.26 -15.21 -5.20
CA PRO A 461 20.86 -16.31 -5.91
C PRO A 461 22.22 -16.67 -5.27
N PRO A 462 22.63 -17.95 -5.32
CA PRO A 462 23.83 -18.46 -4.67
C PRO A 462 25.14 -17.85 -5.19
#